data_AF-A0A7C3VBK0-F1
#
_entry.id   AF-A0A7C3VBK0-F1
#
_cell.length_a   1.000
_cell.length_b   1.000
_cell.length_c   1.000
_cell.angle_alpha   90.00
_cell.angle_beta   90.00
_cell.angle_gamma   90.00
#
_symmetry.space_group_name_H-M   'P 1'
#
loop_
_entity.id
_entity.type
_entity.pdbx_description
1 polymer ?
#
loop_
_entity_poly.entity_id
_entity_poly.type
_entity_poly.pdbx_seq_one_letter_code
_entity_poly.pdbx_strand_id
1 'polypeptide(L)'
;MNLPSGVVVKTDVDVASVDFLGLLKELKNKVFNGYLCIAVKGKTGFEEGVMVFDNGKIEAVAYDYLAFNKSVVGSKALARVMNASSAKVGVLDIFQLSNEQVQLIIAFNEQAIVVPSEDELKRLKTDVFSNSLEEEVVGGEKVETEKDILKKYKLSGVKVEKTEEEDELKKLLG
;
A
#
# COMPACT_ATOMS: atom_id res chain seq x y z
N MET A 1 6.83 -2.01 5.33
CA MET A 1 7.83 -1.42 6.28
C MET A 1 7.66 -2.05 7.66
N ASN A 2 8.72 -2.30 8.43
CA ASN A 2 8.56 -2.83 9.80
C ASN A 2 8.23 -1.70 10.78
N LEU A 3 7.03 -1.73 11.37
CA LEU A 3 6.54 -0.70 12.28
C LEU A 3 6.32 -1.29 13.69
N PRO A 4 6.78 -0.63 14.76
CA PRO A 4 6.45 -1.01 16.12
C PRO A 4 5.01 -0.66 16.45
N SER A 5 4.44 -1.32 17.45
CA SER A 5 3.16 -0.91 18.02
C SER A 5 3.29 0.47 18.67
N GLY A 6 2.31 1.33 18.40
CA GLY A 6 2.21 2.67 19.00
C GLY A 6 0.96 2.87 19.84
N VAL A 7 0.83 4.06 20.41
CA VAL A 7 -0.41 4.50 21.05
C VAL A 7 -1.39 4.92 19.96
N VAL A 8 -2.56 4.30 19.93
CA VAL A 8 -3.62 4.65 18.97
C VAL A 8 -4.08 6.07 19.23
N VAL A 9 -3.95 6.93 18.21
CA VAL A 9 -4.52 8.29 18.23
C VAL A 9 -5.89 8.29 17.58
N LYS A 10 -6.00 7.61 16.44
CA LYS A 10 -7.25 7.47 15.69
C LYS A 10 -7.16 6.24 14.78
N THR A 11 -8.23 5.47 14.69
CA THR A 11 -8.33 4.32 13.77
C THR A 11 -9.66 4.31 13.03
N ASP A 12 -9.73 3.54 11.96
CA ASP A 12 -10.92 3.28 11.15
C ASP A 12 -11.55 4.56 10.58
N VAL A 13 -10.70 5.55 10.26
CA VAL A 13 -11.18 6.81 9.69
C VAL A 13 -11.42 6.61 8.20
N ASP A 14 -12.65 6.83 7.74
CA ASP A 14 -12.96 6.78 6.32
C ASP A 14 -12.15 7.84 5.55
N VAL A 15 -11.28 7.37 4.65
CA VAL A 15 -10.42 8.21 3.82
C VAL A 15 -11.23 9.26 3.04
N ALA A 16 -12.42 8.89 2.54
CA ALA A 16 -13.24 9.80 1.75
C ALA A 16 -13.78 11.00 2.54
N SER A 17 -13.78 10.91 3.87
CA SER A 17 -14.27 11.97 4.77
C SER A 17 -13.19 12.93 5.25
N VAL A 18 -11.92 12.68 4.94
CA VAL A 18 -10.76 13.40 5.51
C VAL A 18 -10.23 14.45 4.53
N ASP A 19 -10.11 15.70 4.99
CA ASP A 19 -9.21 16.67 4.37
C ASP A 19 -7.76 16.28 4.68
N PHE A 20 -7.16 15.47 3.81
CA PHE A 20 -5.83 14.91 4.06
C PHE A 20 -4.74 15.97 4.17
N LEU A 21 -4.78 17.03 3.37
CA LEU A 21 -3.81 18.14 3.50
C LEU A 21 -4.01 18.91 4.80
N GLY A 22 -5.26 19.11 5.21
CA GLY A 22 -5.60 19.66 6.52
C GLY A 22 -5.04 18.82 7.67
N LEU A 23 -5.19 17.49 7.58
CA LEU A 23 -4.62 16.54 8.55
C LEU A 23 -3.09 16.64 8.62
N LEU A 24 -2.39 16.62 7.48
CA LEU A 24 -0.93 16.75 7.45
C LEU A 24 -0.46 18.06 8.10
N LYS A 25 -1.18 19.15 7.85
CA LYS A 25 -0.91 20.46 8.49
C LYS A 25 -1.15 20.42 10.01
N GLU A 26 -2.20 19.73 10.46
CA GLU A 26 -2.48 19.54 11.87
C GLU A 26 -1.37 18.74 12.58
N LEU A 27 -0.96 17.61 11.99
CA LEU A 27 0.13 16.77 12.53
C LEU A 27 1.45 17.56 12.61
N LYS A 28 1.73 18.39 11.59
CA LYS A 28 2.88 19.30 11.59
C LYS A 28 2.84 20.30 12.74
N ASN A 29 1.70 20.99 12.91
CA ASN A 29 1.54 21.99 13.97
C ASN A 29 1.59 21.39 15.37
N LYS A 30 1.15 20.15 15.53
CA LYS A 30 1.20 19.40 16.79
C LYS A 30 2.57 18.78 17.09
N VAL A 31 3.56 18.96 16.19
CA VAL A 31 4.89 18.36 16.34
C VAL A 31 4.77 16.84 16.54
N PHE A 32 3.88 16.22 15.75
CA PHE A 32 3.52 14.81 15.90
C PHE A 32 4.72 13.88 15.67
N ASN A 33 4.81 12.82 16.48
CA ASN A 33 5.85 11.79 16.38
C ASN A 33 5.17 10.42 16.25
N GLY A 34 5.35 9.74 15.13
CA GLY A 34 4.65 8.48 14.88
C GLY A 34 4.45 8.22 13.41
N TYR A 35 3.36 7.54 13.06
CA TYR A 35 3.03 7.27 11.67
C TYR A 35 1.53 7.31 11.43
N LEU A 36 1.16 7.56 10.18
CA LEU A 36 -0.18 7.27 9.67
C LEU A 36 -0.09 6.11 8.69
N CYS A 37 -1.10 5.25 8.72
CA CYS A 37 -1.34 4.21 7.73
C CYS A 37 -2.60 4.55 6.95
N ILE A 38 -2.56 4.37 5.64
CA ILE A 38 -3.72 4.48 4.76
C ILE A 38 -3.88 3.17 4.01
N ALA A 39 -4.99 2.48 4.19
CA ALA A 39 -5.30 1.26 3.47
C ALA A 39 -6.47 1.51 2.52
N VAL A 40 -6.25 1.23 1.23
CA VAL A 40 -7.26 1.45 0.18
C VAL A 40 -7.43 0.19 -0.66
N LYS A 41 -8.57 0.10 -1.36
CA LYS A 41 -8.78 -0.93 -2.37
C LYS A 41 -8.37 -0.39 -3.74
N GLY A 42 -7.21 -0.83 -4.22
CA GLY A 42 -6.75 -0.63 -5.60
C GLY A 42 -7.53 -1.47 -6.61
N LYS A 43 -7.00 -1.58 -7.84
CA LYS A 43 -7.65 -2.34 -8.93
C LYS A 43 -7.59 -3.84 -8.66
N THR A 44 -6.42 -4.34 -8.26
CA THR A 44 -6.18 -5.79 -8.13
C THR A 44 -6.25 -6.29 -6.68
N GLY A 45 -6.25 -5.39 -5.70
CA GLY A 45 -6.36 -5.79 -4.30
C GLY A 45 -6.19 -4.62 -3.33
N PHE A 46 -5.77 -4.92 -2.11
CA PHE A 46 -5.48 -3.90 -1.11
C PHE A 46 -4.09 -3.32 -1.29
N GLU A 47 -4.00 -2.02 -1.01
CA GLU A 47 -2.77 -1.25 -1.02
C GLU A 47 -2.67 -0.52 0.31
N GLU A 48 -1.45 -0.41 0.84
CA GLU A 48 -1.19 0.21 2.14
C GLU A 48 -0.08 1.24 2.01
N GLY A 49 -0.35 2.48 2.39
CA GLY A 49 0.60 3.56 2.48
C GLY A 49 0.95 3.88 3.93
N VAL A 50 2.22 4.16 4.19
CA VAL A 50 2.71 4.55 5.52
C VAL A 50 3.49 5.85 5.39
N MET A 51 3.16 6.85 6.21
CA MET A 51 4.00 8.05 6.39
C MET A 51 4.46 8.16 7.84
N VAL A 52 5.76 8.29 8.03
CA VAL A 52 6.40 8.44 9.34
C VAL A 52 6.71 9.91 9.57
N PHE A 53 6.38 10.38 10.78
CA PHE A 53 6.55 11.74 11.23
C PHE A 53 7.56 11.83 12.36
N ASP A 54 8.52 12.74 12.23
CA ASP A 54 9.43 13.18 13.29
C ASP A 54 9.20 14.67 13.53
N ASN A 55 8.78 15.02 14.75
CA ASN A 55 8.49 16.39 15.14
C ASN A 55 7.56 17.13 14.16
N GLY A 56 6.54 16.44 13.67
CA GLY A 56 5.55 16.95 12.73
C GLY A 56 6.01 17.02 11.27
N LYS A 57 7.25 16.63 10.96
CA LYS A 57 7.75 16.55 9.58
C LYS A 57 7.65 15.13 9.07
N ILE A 58 7.25 14.99 7.82
CA ILE A 58 7.33 13.69 7.12
C ILE A 58 8.82 13.42 6.89
N GLU A 59 9.30 12.30 7.41
CA GLU A 59 10.71 11.90 7.26
C GLU A 59 10.85 10.59 6.47
N ALA A 60 9.84 9.72 6.46
CA ALA A 60 9.88 8.51 5.66
C ALA A 60 8.49 8.11 5.14
N VAL A 61 8.45 7.52 3.94
CA VAL A 61 7.21 7.05 3.31
C VAL A 61 7.43 5.71 2.63
N ALA A 62 6.48 4.79 2.80
CA ALA A 62 6.41 3.52 2.08
C ALA A 62 5.00 3.27 1.56
N TYR A 63 4.90 2.44 0.53
CA TYR A 63 3.65 2.06 -0.10
C TYR A 63 3.73 0.62 -0.61
N ASP A 64 2.89 -0.25 -0.07
CA ASP A 64 2.89 -1.68 -0.28
C ASP A 64 1.66 -2.09 -1.09
N TYR A 65 1.90 -2.75 -2.23
CA TYR A 65 0.85 -3.38 -3.05
C TYR A 65 0.74 -4.85 -2.64
N LEU A 66 -0.23 -5.15 -1.77
CA LEU A 66 -0.32 -6.46 -1.10
C LEU A 66 -0.60 -7.59 -2.09
N ALA A 67 -1.41 -7.33 -3.13
CA ALA A 67 -1.70 -8.32 -4.18
C ALA A 67 -0.48 -8.77 -4.98
N PHE A 68 0.58 -7.95 -5.03
CA PHE A 68 1.78 -8.22 -5.80
C PHE A 68 3.03 -8.48 -4.94
N ASN A 69 2.91 -8.36 -3.61
CA ASN A 69 4.05 -8.38 -2.69
C ASN A 69 5.18 -7.42 -3.14
N LYS A 70 4.79 -6.21 -3.56
CA LYS A 70 5.72 -5.17 -4.04
C LYS A 70 5.61 -3.93 -3.18
N SER A 71 6.77 -3.34 -2.90
CA SER A 71 6.89 -2.13 -2.10
C SER A 71 7.54 -1.02 -2.89
N VAL A 72 7.04 0.20 -2.70
CA VAL A 72 7.61 1.44 -3.19
C VAL A 72 7.95 2.31 -1.97
N VAL A 73 9.06 3.04 -2.03
CA VAL A 73 9.58 3.81 -0.89
C VAL A 73 9.98 5.23 -1.30
N GLY A 74 10.09 6.14 -0.33
CA GLY A 74 10.55 7.52 -0.51
C GLY A 74 9.59 8.36 -1.36
N SER A 75 10.13 9.23 -2.22
CA SER A 75 9.32 10.16 -3.05
C SER A 75 8.31 9.44 -3.97
N LYS A 76 8.63 8.24 -4.45
CA LYS A 76 7.68 7.45 -5.27
C LYS A 76 6.51 6.91 -4.45
N ALA A 77 6.74 6.61 -3.17
CA ALA A 77 5.71 6.19 -2.24
C ALA A 77 4.86 7.39 -1.80
N LEU A 78 5.48 8.55 -1.60
CA LEU A 78 4.79 9.81 -1.31
C LEU A 78 3.69 10.09 -2.35
N ALA A 79 4.00 10.02 -3.64
CA ALA A 79 3.00 10.21 -4.69
C ALA A 79 1.84 9.20 -4.60
N ARG A 80 2.11 7.95 -4.19
CA ARG A 80 1.12 6.89 -4.04
C ARG A 80 0.22 7.10 -2.82
N VAL A 81 0.79 7.50 -1.68
CA VAL A 81 0.01 7.90 -0.50
C VAL A 81 -0.88 9.09 -0.82
N MET A 82 -0.36 10.11 -1.49
CA MET A 82 -1.14 11.28 -1.89
C MET A 82 -2.28 10.91 -2.84
N ASN A 83 -2.05 10.00 -3.78
CA ASN A 83 -3.10 9.43 -4.62
C ASN A 83 -4.14 8.64 -3.80
N ALA A 84 -3.69 7.76 -2.90
CA ALA A 84 -4.54 6.95 -2.02
C ALA A 84 -5.43 7.81 -1.11
N SER A 85 -4.96 8.99 -0.71
CA SER A 85 -5.76 9.95 0.07
C SER A 85 -7.02 10.46 -0.65
N SER A 86 -7.13 10.22 -1.96
CA SER A 86 -8.27 10.58 -2.81
C SER A 86 -9.16 9.37 -3.12
N ALA A 87 -8.96 8.24 -2.46
CA ALA A 87 -9.77 7.05 -2.63
C ALA A 87 -11.16 7.23 -2.02
N LYS A 88 -12.17 6.69 -2.70
CA LYS A 88 -13.56 6.69 -2.20
C LYS A 88 -13.83 5.63 -1.14
N VAL A 89 -12.94 4.63 -1.03
CA VAL A 89 -13.06 3.51 -0.12
C VAL A 89 -11.67 3.21 0.43
N GLY A 90 -11.53 3.40 1.73
CA GLY A 90 -10.31 3.12 2.46
C GLY A 90 -10.41 3.56 3.91
N VAL A 91 -9.43 3.15 4.70
CA VAL A 91 -9.31 3.54 6.10
C VAL A 91 -7.97 4.19 6.35
N LEU A 92 -7.95 5.12 7.29
CA LEU A 92 -6.77 5.80 7.77
C LEU A 92 -6.65 5.61 9.28
N ASP A 93 -5.46 5.21 9.70
CA ASP A 93 -5.09 5.01 11.09
C ASP A 93 -3.88 5.88 11.45
N ILE A 94 -3.81 6.35 12.69
CA ILE A 94 -2.75 7.21 13.20
C ILE A 94 -2.27 6.65 14.54
N PHE A 95 -0.96 6.40 14.61
CA PHE A 95 -0.31 5.84 15.78
C PHE A 95 0.80 6.77 16.25
N GLN A 96 0.73 7.19 17.51
CA GLN A 96 1.76 7.96 18.18
C GLN A 96 2.87 7.03 18.66
N LEU A 97 4.11 7.44 18.46
CA LEU A 97 5.31 6.75 18.93
C LEU A 97 6.17 7.67 19.81
N SER A 98 7.11 7.07 20.53
CA SER A 98 8.22 7.80 21.15
C SER A 98 9.21 8.27 20.09
N ASN A 99 10.01 9.28 20.41
CA ASN A 99 11.04 9.79 19.51
C ASN A 99 12.06 8.68 19.15
N GLU A 100 12.46 7.87 20.13
CA GLU A 100 13.40 6.76 19.92
C GLU A 100 12.84 5.72 18.94
N GLN A 101 11.55 5.41 19.04
CA GLN A 101 10.89 4.48 18.10
C GLN A 101 10.88 5.04 16.68
N VAL A 102 10.57 6.34 16.51
CA VAL A 102 10.61 7.00 15.19
C VAL A 102 12.02 6.96 14.60
N GLN A 103 13.04 7.32 15.39
CA GLN A 103 14.43 7.29 14.93
C GLN A 103 14.88 5.89 14.52
N LEU A 104 14.47 4.85 15.24
CA LEU A 104 14.77 3.46 14.86
C LEU A 104 14.11 3.10 13.53
N ILE A 105 12.85 3.48 13.30
CA ILE A 105 12.17 3.24 12.01
C ILE A 105 12.96 3.89 10.87
N ILE A 106 13.34 5.15 11.03
CA ILE A 106 14.09 5.90 10.01
C ILE A 106 15.44 5.22 9.75
N ALA A 107 16.19 4.88 10.80
CA ALA A 107 17.51 4.25 10.70
C ALA A 107 17.48 2.88 10.01
N PHE A 108 16.43 2.08 10.20
CA PHE A 108 16.29 0.78 9.54
C PHE A 108 15.69 0.85 8.13
N ASN A 109 15.20 2.02 7.69
CA ASN A 109 14.51 2.19 6.42
C ASN A 109 15.03 3.42 5.66
N GLU A 110 16.35 3.57 5.53
CA GLU A 110 16.99 4.72 4.87
C GLU A 110 16.45 4.99 3.45
N GLN A 111 16.10 3.94 2.71
CA GLN A 111 15.52 4.01 1.37
C GLN A 111 14.12 4.66 1.34
N ALA A 112 13.43 4.73 2.48
CA ALA A 112 12.12 5.35 2.61
C ALA A 112 12.19 6.83 2.95
N ILE A 113 13.39 7.36 3.23
CA ILE A 113 13.55 8.75 3.66
C ILE A 113 13.11 9.71 2.55
N VAL A 114 12.25 10.65 2.92
CA VAL A 114 11.80 11.74 2.04
C VAL A 114 11.35 12.92 2.90
N VAL A 115 11.80 14.11 2.53
CA VAL A 115 11.46 15.37 3.23
C VAL A 115 10.73 16.27 2.24
N PRO A 116 9.40 16.10 2.08
CA PRO A 116 8.65 16.83 1.08
C PRO A 116 8.44 18.30 1.48
N SER A 117 8.44 19.17 0.48
CA SER A 117 8.00 20.55 0.68
C SER A 117 6.47 20.66 0.70
N GLU A 118 5.93 21.74 1.29
CA GLU A 118 4.48 21.98 1.25
C GLU A 118 3.94 22.11 -0.17
N ASP A 119 4.72 22.69 -1.08
CA ASP A 119 4.33 22.85 -2.48
C ASP A 119 4.36 21.52 -3.23
N GLU A 120 5.28 20.63 -2.88
CA GLU A 120 5.29 19.25 -3.40
C GLU A 120 4.04 18.49 -2.97
N LEU A 121 3.65 18.57 -1.69
CA LEU A 121 2.42 17.94 -1.20
C LEU A 121 1.17 18.47 -1.93
N LYS A 122 1.08 19.79 -2.13
CA LYS A 122 -0.03 20.40 -2.91
C LYS A 122 -0.05 19.92 -4.36
N ARG A 123 1.12 19.80 -5.00
CA ARG A 123 1.24 19.33 -6.39
C ARG A 123 0.89 17.85 -6.56
N LEU A 124 1.19 17.03 -5.56
CA LEU A 124 0.90 15.60 -5.57
C LEU A 124 -0.56 15.29 -5.21
N LYS A 125 -1.28 16.25 -4.61
CA LYS A 125 -2.71 16.08 -4.33
C LYS A 125 -3.47 15.91 -5.65
N THR A 126 -4.20 14.81 -5.74
CA THR A 126 -5.15 14.56 -6.82
C THR A 126 -6.58 14.73 -6.28
N ASP A 127 -7.57 14.96 -7.13
CA ASP A 127 -8.98 14.94 -6.70
C ASP A 127 -9.61 13.54 -6.79
N VAL A 128 -8.99 12.66 -7.58
CA VAL A 128 -9.49 11.32 -7.86
C VAL A 128 -8.36 10.31 -7.74
N PHE A 129 -8.61 9.21 -7.05
CA PHE A 129 -7.71 8.06 -6.99
C PHE A 129 -7.50 7.45 -8.38
N SER A 130 -6.24 7.29 -8.79
CA SER A 130 -5.84 6.67 -10.04
C SER A 130 -5.17 5.31 -9.80
N ASN A 131 -5.59 4.30 -10.57
CA ASN A 131 -4.94 2.99 -10.61
C ASN A 131 -3.68 2.97 -11.50
N SER A 132 -3.35 4.07 -12.19
CA SER A 132 -2.18 4.11 -13.10
C SER A 132 -0.86 3.83 -12.38
N LEU A 133 -0.76 4.22 -11.11
CA LEU A 133 0.43 3.99 -10.28
C LEU A 133 0.63 2.51 -9.93
N GLU A 134 -0.45 1.73 -9.87
CA GLU A 134 -0.43 0.27 -9.73
C GLU A 134 0.10 -0.36 -11.02
N GLU A 135 -0.36 0.12 -12.18
CA GLU A 135 0.05 -0.38 -13.49
C GLU A 135 1.56 -0.17 -13.77
N GLU A 136 2.18 0.88 -13.22
CA GLU A 136 3.64 1.05 -13.26
C GLU A 136 4.40 -0.06 -12.52
N VAL A 137 3.81 -0.59 -11.45
CA VAL A 137 4.42 -1.62 -10.59
C VAL A 137 4.22 -3.00 -11.18
N VAL A 138 3.07 -3.21 -11.84
CA VAL A 138 2.75 -4.45 -12.56
C VAL A 138 3.45 -4.51 -13.92
N GLY A 139 3.52 -3.40 -14.65
CA GLY A 139 4.03 -3.29 -16.02
C GLY A 139 5.53 -3.59 -16.20
N GLY A 140 6.26 -3.82 -15.10
CA GLY A 140 7.65 -4.28 -15.11
C GLY A 140 7.82 -5.81 -15.14
N GLU A 141 6.78 -6.59 -14.80
CA GLU A 141 6.85 -8.06 -14.82
C GLU A 141 5.60 -8.63 -15.49
N LYS A 142 5.79 -9.42 -16.55
CA LYS A 142 4.70 -10.25 -17.08
C LYS A 142 4.16 -11.08 -15.91
N VAL A 143 2.89 -10.89 -15.58
CA VAL A 143 2.15 -11.89 -14.81
C VAL A 143 2.24 -13.18 -15.64
N GLU A 144 3.07 -14.13 -15.21
CA GLU A 144 3.20 -15.43 -15.89
C GLU A 144 1.81 -16.06 -15.85
N THR A 145 1.15 -16.15 -16.99
CA THR A 145 -0.14 -16.83 -17.09
C THR A 145 0.07 -18.32 -16.82
N GLU A 146 -0.98 -19.06 -16.44
CA GLU A 146 -0.92 -20.52 -16.30
C GLU A 146 -0.26 -21.18 -17.53
N LYS A 147 -0.55 -20.65 -18.72
CA LYS A 147 0.05 -21.08 -19.98
C LYS A 147 1.55 -20.80 -20.06
N ASP A 148 2.02 -19.68 -19.53
CA ASP A 148 3.45 -19.34 -19.47
C ASP A 148 4.19 -20.24 -18.47
N ILE A 149 3.57 -20.54 -17.33
CA ILE A 149 4.08 -21.50 -16.33
C ILE A 149 4.17 -22.90 -16.95
N LEU A 150 3.09 -23.39 -17.57
CA LEU A 150 3.07 -24.71 -18.22
C LEU A 150 4.12 -24.83 -19.33
N LYS A 151 4.36 -23.75 -20.08
CA LYS A 151 5.39 -23.72 -21.13
C LYS A 151 6.81 -23.74 -20.54
N LYS A 152 7.06 -22.97 -19.47
CA LYS A 152 8.34 -22.90 -18.75
C LYS A 152 8.75 -24.26 -18.16
N TYR A 153 7.78 -25.01 -17.62
CA TYR A 153 8.01 -26.34 -17.07
C TYR A 153 7.85 -27.49 -18.09
N LYS A 154 7.64 -27.19 -19.38
CA LYS A 154 7.38 -28.18 -20.45
C LYS A 154 6.18 -29.11 -20.16
N LEU A 155 5.24 -28.64 -19.34
CA LEU A 155 4.03 -29.36 -18.93
C LEU A 155 2.85 -29.12 -19.90
N SER A 156 3.02 -28.29 -20.93
CA SER A 156 1.99 -27.96 -21.92
C SER A 156 1.46 -29.16 -22.75
N GLY A 157 2.01 -30.36 -22.56
CA GLY A 157 1.54 -31.60 -23.20
C GLY A 157 1.00 -32.66 -22.23
N VAL A 158 0.93 -32.38 -20.93
CA VAL A 158 0.38 -33.35 -19.96
C VAL A 158 -1.14 -33.33 -20.08
N LYS A 159 -1.70 -34.37 -20.70
CA LYS A 159 -3.13 -34.65 -20.59
C LYS A 159 -3.39 -35.02 -19.14
N VAL A 160 -4.15 -34.20 -18.43
CA VAL A 160 -4.76 -34.60 -17.17
C VAL A 160 -5.73 -35.73 -17.53
N GLU A 161 -5.36 -36.97 -17.26
CA GLU A 161 -6.32 -38.07 -17.25
C GLU A 161 -7.35 -37.72 -16.19
N LYS A 162 -8.60 -37.55 -16.62
CA LYS A 162 -9.72 -37.44 -15.69
C LYS A 162 -9.73 -38.72 -14.86
N THR A 163 -9.45 -38.59 -13.57
CA THR A 163 -9.68 -39.67 -12.62
C THR A 163 -11.17 -40.01 -12.61
N GLU A 164 -11.47 -41.31 -12.57
CA GLU A 164 -12.81 -41.90 -12.70
C GLU A 164 -13.84 -41.38 -11.65
N GLU A 165 -13.39 -40.64 -10.63
CA GLU A 165 -14.24 -40.04 -9.60
C GLU A 165 -15.19 -38.94 -10.13
N GLU A 166 -14.85 -38.22 -11.21
CA GLU A 166 -15.76 -37.20 -11.77
C GLU A 166 -16.98 -37.80 -12.50
N ASP A 167 -16.86 -39.04 -13.00
CA ASP A 167 -17.95 -39.72 -13.72
C ASP A 167 -18.91 -40.45 -12.77
N GLU A 168 -18.47 -40.86 -11.58
CA GLU A 168 -19.37 -41.40 -10.55
C GLU A 168 -20.23 -40.30 -9.90
N LEU A 169 -19.66 -39.13 -9.63
CA LEU A 169 -20.39 -38.01 -9.02
C LEU A 169 -21.50 -37.45 -9.93
N LYS A 170 -21.31 -37.50 -11.25
CA LYS A 170 -22.35 -37.12 -12.23
C LYS A 170 -23.46 -38.16 -12.39
N LYS A 171 -23.19 -39.44 -12.11
CA LYS A 171 -24.21 -40.50 -12.12
C LYS A 171 -25.10 -40.50 -10.87
N LEU A 172 -24.62 -39.96 -9.75
CA LEU A 172 -25.38 -39.86 -8.50
C LEU A 172 -26.27 -38.61 -8.41
N LEU A 173 -26.03 -37.61 -9.27
CA LEU A 173 -26.72 -36.30 -9.24
C LEU A 173 -27.60 -36.02 -10.47
N GLY A 174 -27.77 -36.99 -11.37
CA GLY A 174 -28.71 -36.95 -12.50
C GLY A 174 -29.82 -37.97 -12.35
#